data_AF-A0A931XZC6-F1
#
_entry.id   AF-A0A931XZC6-F1
#
_cell.length_a   1.000
_cell.length_b   1.000
_cell.length_c   1.000
_cell.angle_alpha   90.00
_cell.angle_beta   90.00
_cell.angle_gamma   90.00
#
_symmetry.space_group_name_H-M   'P 1'
#
loop_
_entity.id
_entity.type
_entity.pdbx_description
1 polymer ?
#
loop_
_entity_poly.entity_id
_entity_poly.type
_entity_poly.pdbx_seq_one_letter_code
_entity_poly.pdbx_strand_id
1 'polypeptide(L)'
;MPSKLEQFLSSKKIDRRQLLVVSKDLEQLRPEDRKLKLAKRQSKGEGNEGKAKPTGKPRSGRPLSEVTLNKILAGKDVSGPSKTRVLRAVNTILERKKQDKVQIADLFDLAKKAE
;
A
#
# COMPACT_ATOMS: atom_id res chain seq x y z
N MET A 1 -15.52 -19.68 1.78
CA MET A 1 -16.10 -18.71 0.82
C MET A 1 -14.97 -17.84 0.27
N PRO A 2 -14.95 -17.52 -1.03
CA PRO A 2 -13.96 -16.62 -1.61
C PRO A 2 -14.12 -15.22 -1.01
N SER A 3 -13.01 -14.57 -0.65
CA SER A 3 -13.09 -13.23 -0.06
C SER A 3 -13.64 -12.21 -1.06
N LYS A 4 -14.22 -11.11 -0.55
CA LYS A 4 -14.71 -9.99 -1.37
C LYS A 4 -13.65 -9.48 -2.35
N LEU A 5 -12.40 -9.42 -1.88
CA LEU A 5 -11.26 -9.08 -2.72
C LEU A 5 -11.06 -10.08 -3.86
N GLU A 6 -11.11 -11.39 -3.57
CA GLU A 6 -10.92 -12.42 -4.59
C GLU A 6 -12.01 -12.37 -5.68
N GLN A 7 -13.26 -12.14 -5.27
CA GLN A 7 -14.38 -11.95 -6.20
C GLN A 7 -14.18 -10.70 -7.07
N PHE A 8 -13.72 -9.59 -6.46
CA PHE A 8 -13.43 -8.35 -7.18
C PHE A 8 -12.27 -8.52 -8.19
N LEU A 9 -11.18 -9.17 -7.80
CA LEU A 9 -10.05 -9.40 -8.70
C LEU A 9 -10.46 -10.28 -9.88
N SER A 10 -11.28 -11.30 -9.63
CA SER A 10 -11.81 -12.18 -10.68
C SER A 10 -12.71 -11.42 -11.65
N SER A 11 -13.63 -10.59 -11.15
CA SER A 11 -14.55 -9.81 -12.01
C SER A 11 -13.80 -8.79 -12.88
N LYS A 12 -12.75 -8.17 -12.35
CA LYS A 12 -11.91 -7.20 -13.08
C LYS A 12 -10.76 -7.84 -13.84
N LYS A 13 -10.66 -9.18 -13.86
CA LYS A 13 -9.58 -9.95 -14.50
C LYS A 13 -8.19 -9.43 -14.11
N ILE A 14 -7.98 -9.24 -12.81
CA ILE A 14 -6.71 -8.79 -12.24
C ILE A 14 -6.01 -10.00 -11.64
N ASP A 15 -4.78 -10.28 -12.09
CA ASP A 15 -3.98 -11.37 -11.54
C ASP A 15 -3.32 -10.95 -10.22
N ARG A 16 -3.23 -11.89 -9.27
CA ARG A 16 -2.53 -11.76 -8.00
C ARG A 16 -1.07 -11.34 -8.19
N ARG A 17 -0.43 -11.86 -9.25
CA ARG A 17 0.97 -11.52 -9.60
C ARG A 17 1.12 -10.05 -9.97
N GLN A 18 0.15 -9.49 -10.70
CA GLN A 18 0.16 -8.08 -11.08
C GLN A 18 0.10 -7.17 -9.84
N LEU A 19 -0.70 -7.53 -8.83
CA LEU A 19 -0.78 -6.77 -7.59
C LEU A 19 0.56 -6.73 -6.84
N LEU A 20 1.26 -7.86 -6.77
CA LEU A 20 2.56 -7.95 -6.09
C LEU A 20 3.60 -7.08 -6.78
N VAL A 21 3.68 -7.15 -8.11
CA VAL A 21 4.60 -6.34 -8.92
C VAL A 21 4.29 -4.86 -8.76
N VAL A 22 3.04 -4.45 -8.98
CA VAL A 22 2.64 -3.04 -8.87
C VAL A 22 2.84 -2.50 -7.45
N SER A 23 2.54 -3.30 -6.42
CA SER A 23 2.79 -2.89 -5.04
C SER A 23 4.28 -2.70 -4.76
N LYS A 24 5.14 -3.56 -5.32
CA LYS A 24 6.60 -3.42 -5.23
C LYS A 24 7.05 -2.11 -5.86
N ASP A 25 6.61 -1.81 -7.08
CA ASP A 25 7.02 -0.61 -7.80
C ASP A 25 6.59 0.69 -7.11
N LEU A 26 5.40 0.70 -6.51
CA LEU A 26 4.82 1.86 -5.82
C LEU A 26 5.45 2.11 -4.44
N GLU A 27 5.69 1.05 -3.67
CA GLU A 27 6.05 1.16 -2.26
C GLU A 27 7.54 0.98 -1.99
N GLN A 28 8.33 0.49 -2.94
CA GLN A 28 9.78 0.30 -2.77
C GLN A 28 10.51 1.63 -2.51
N LEU A 29 11.43 1.62 -1.53
CA LEU A 29 12.27 2.78 -1.23
C LEU A 29 13.24 3.04 -2.37
N ARG A 30 13.14 4.23 -2.95
CA ARG A 30 14.10 4.73 -3.93
C ARG A 30 15.28 5.43 -3.23
N PRO A 31 16.40 5.66 -3.93
CA PRO A 31 17.54 6.40 -3.36
C PRO A 31 17.15 7.77 -2.81
N GLU A 32 16.23 8.47 -3.48
CA GLU A 32 15.64 9.74 -3.03
C GLU A 32 14.97 9.59 -1.65
N ASP A 33 14.13 8.57 -1.48
CA ASP A 33 13.47 8.29 -0.20
C ASP A 33 14.49 7.99 0.92
N ARG A 34 15.60 7.31 0.58
CA ARG A 34 16.68 7.02 1.53
C ARG A 34 17.40 8.30 1.97
N LYS A 35 17.69 9.22 1.03
CA LYS A 35 18.27 10.54 1.33
C LYS A 35 17.35 11.34 2.28
N LEU A 36 16.04 11.36 2.02
CA LEU A 36 15.07 12.04 2.88
C LEU A 36 15.01 11.44 4.31
N LYS A 37 15.03 10.11 4.43
CA LYS A 37 15.07 9.44 5.75
C LYS A 37 16.35 9.75 6.50
N LEU A 38 17.50 9.75 5.81
CA LEU A 38 18.79 10.10 6.40
C LEU A 38 18.79 11.55 6.88
N ALA A 39 18.38 12.50 6.04
CA ALA A 39 18.28 13.91 6.40
C ALA A 39 17.38 14.12 7.63
N LYS A 40 16.22 13.45 7.69
CA LYS A 40 15.32 13.48 8.86
C LYS A 40 15.93 12.86 10.12
N ARG A 41 16.80 11.86 9.99
CA ARG A 41 17.52 11.28 11.14
C ARG A 41 18.59 12.22 11.64
N GLN A 42 19.33 12.87 10.73
CA GLN A 42 20.36 13.85 11.07
C GLN A 42 19.81 15.13 11.68
N SER A 43 18.63 15.59 11.23
CA SER A 43 17.96 16.75 11.82
C SER A 43 17.35 16.50 13.20
N LYS A 44 17.40 15.24 13.70
CA LYS A 44 16.91 14.85 15.02
C LYS A 44 18.02 14.61 16.05
N GLY A 45 19.29 14.67 15.64
CA GLY A 45 20.42 14.64 16.57
C GLY A 45 20.59 15.99 17.27
N GLU A 46 21.04 15.99 18.52
CA GLU A 46 21.32 17.20 19.30
C GLU A 46 22.32 18.09 18.54
N GLY A 47 21.93 19.34 18.28
CA GLY A 47 22.81 20.36 17.68
C GLY A 47 22.58 20.75 16.22
N ASN A 48 21.38 20.57 15.63
CA ASN A 48 21.12 21.03 14.27
C ASN A 48 19.75 21.71 14.09
N GLU A 49 19.59 22.87 14.72
CA GLU A 49 18.42 23.77 14.54
C GLU A 49 18.41 24.50 13.18
N GLY A 50 19.43 24.32 12.32
CA GLY A 50 19.58 25.07 11.07
C GLY A 50 19.34 24.30 9.76
N LYS A 51 19.15 22.97 9.78
CA LYS A 51 19.00 22.20 8.53
C LYS A 51 17.54 22.13 8.08
N ALA A 52 17.26 22.71 6.91
CA ALA A 52 15.96 22.72 6.26
C ALA A 52 15.28 21.34 6.31
N LYS A 53 14.06 21.30 6.86
CA LYS A 53 13.27 20.06 6.94
C LYS A 53 13.10 19.50 5.52
N PRO A 54 13.38 18.20 5.30
CA PRO A 54 13.23 17.61 3.98
C PRO A 54 11.79 17.78 3.48
N THR A 55 11.65 18.36 2.30
CA THR A 55 10.38 18.58 1.59
C THR A 55 9.88 17.25 1.04
N GLY A 56 9.06 16.54 1.82
CA GLY A 56 8.33 15.36 1.37
C GLY A 56 8.30 14.20 2.36
N LYS A 57 7.22 13.42 2.33
CA LYS A 57 7.11 12.15 3.08
C LYS A 57 7.72 11.04 2.22
N PRO A 58 8.72 10.30 2.73
CA PRO A 58 9.27 9.17 1.98
C PRO A 58 8.22 8.06 1.84
N ARG A 59 8.37 7.24 0.79
CA ARG A 59 7.59 6.00 0.63
C ARG A 59 7.72 5.08 1.84
N SER A 60 6.74 4.18 2.01
CA SER A 60 6.73 3.22 3.11
C SER A 60 7.97 2.32 3.10
N GLY A 61 8.36 1.84 1.91
CA GLY A 61 9.40 0.83 1.73
C GLY A 61 8.93 -0.59 1.94
N ARG A 62 7.65 -0.79 2.21
CA ARG A 62 7.08 -2.08 2.60
C ARG A 62 6.01 -2.49 1.58
N PRO A 63 6.41 -3.18 0.51
CA PRO A 63 5.45 -3.67 -0.48
C PRO A 63 4.60 -4.81 0.10
N LEU A 64 3.55 -5.18 -0.64
CA LEU A 64 2.76 -6.36 -0.32
C LEU A 64 3.60 -7.62 -0.49
N SER A 65 3.45 -8.53 0.48
CA SER A 65 4.03 -9.88 0.40
C SER A 65 2.96 -10.88 -0.01
N GLU A 66 3.39 -11.98 -0.62
CA GLU A 66 2.52 -13.11 -0.96
C GLU A 66 1.79 -13.66 0.27
N VAL A 67 2.48 -13.77 1.40
CA VAL A 67 1.88 -14.21 2.67
C VAL A 67 0.76 -13.28 3.11
N THR A 68 0.95 -11.96 3.00
CA THR A 68 -0.10 -10.98 3.33
C THR A 68 -1.28 -11.09 2.37
N LEU A 69 -1.01 -11.24 1.07
CA LEU A 69 -2.05 -11.38 0.05
C LEU A 69 -2.88 -12.67 0.27
N ASN A 70 -2.22 -13.78 0.56
CA ASN A 70 -2.89 -15.06 0.84
C ASN A 70 -3.76 -14.99 2.10
N LYS A 71 -3.32 -14.29 3.15
CA LYS A 71 -4.15 -14.04 4.34
C LYS A 71 -5.43 -13.27 4.00
N ILE A 72 -5.31 -12.25 3.16
CA ILE A 72 -6.45 -11.44 2.69
C ILE A 72 -7.41 -12.28 1.86
N LEU A 73 -6.88 -13.08 0.92
CA LEU A 73 -7.68 -13.95 0.08
C LEU A 73 -8.41 -15.02 0.90
N ALA A 74 -7.77 -15.53 1.96
CA ALA A 74 -8.39 -16.43 2.93
C ALA A 74 -9.40 -15.74 3.88
N GLY A 75 -9.70 -14.44 3.69
CA GLY A 75 -10.65 -13.70 4.51
C GLY A 75 -10.17 -13.38 5.93
N LYS A 76 -8.87 -13.53 6.20
CA LYS A 76 -8.30 -13.20 7.52
C LYS A 76 -8.10 -11.69 7.66
N ASP A 77 -8.21 -11.22 8.89
CA ASP A 77 -7.93 -9.82 9.19
C ASP A 77 -6.46 -9.46 8.99
N VAL A 78 -6.26 -8.29 8.39
CA VAL A 78 -4.97 -7.68 8.13
C VAL A 78 -4.96 -6.24 8.58
N SER A 79 -3.77 -5.74 8.88
CA SER A 79 -3.57 -4.37 9.33
C SER A 79 -4.04 -3.34 8.30
N GLY A 80 -4.53 -2.19 8.78
CA GLY A 80 -4.99 -1.07 7.95
C GLY A 80 -4.00 -0.66 6.84
N PRO A 81 -2.69 -0.48 7.14
CA PRO A 81 -1.70 -0.17 6.11
C PRO A 81 -1.60 -1.23 5.00
N SER A 82 -1.87 -2.50 5.30
CA SER A 82 -1.91 -3.56 4.29
C SER A 82 -3.12 -3.42 3.37
N LYS A 83 -4.30 -3.13 3.93
CA LYS A 83 -5.52 -2.83 3.15
C LYS A 83 -5.31 -1.61 2.23
N THR A 84 -4.68 -0.55 2.72
CA THR A 84 -4.36 0.65 1.92
C THR A 84 -3.36 0.36 0.79
N ARG A 85 -2.36 -0.50 1.02
CA ARG A 85 -1.39 -0.90 -0.02
C ARG A 85 -2.06 -1.69 -1.14
N VAL A 86 -2.97 -2.60 -0.79
CA VAL A 86 -3.78 -3.33 -1.77
C VAL A 86 -4.63 -2.37 -2.58
N LEU A 87 -5.32 -1.43 -1.93
CA LEU A 87 -6.11 -0.41 -2.60
C LEU A 87 -5.30 0.38 -3.62
N ARG A 88 -4.11 0.87 -3.23
CA ARG A 88 -3.23 1.62 -4.14
C ARG A 88 -2.83 0.79 -5.34
N ALA A 89 -2.42 -0.46 -5.13
CA ALA A 89 -2.02 -1.36 -6.20
C ALA A 89 -3.20 -1.66 -7.16
N VAL A 90 -4.39 -1.94 -6.61
CA VAL A 90 -5.62 -2.15 -7.39
C VAL A 90 -5.96 -0.91 -8.21
N ASN A 91 -6.00 0.27 -7.60
CA ASN A 91 -6.34 1.51 -8.29
C ASN A 91 -5.34 1.85 -9.39
N THR A 92 -4.04 1.62 -9.19
CA THR A 92 -3.05 1.81 -10.26
C THR A 92 -3.25 0.82 -11.42
N ILE A 93 -3.68 -0.41 -11.16
CA ILE A 93 -4.03 -1.37 -12.22
C ILE A 93 -5.30 -0.91 -12.95
N LEU A 94 -6.31 -0.44 -12.23
CA LEU A 94 -7.56 0.06 -12.81
C LEU A 94 -7.34 1.31 -13.66
N GLU A 95 -6.48 2.23 -13.20
CA GLU A 95 -6.06 3.42 -13.96
C GLU A 95 -5.42 3.01 -15.30
N ARG A 96 -4.52 2.02 -15.29
CA ARG A 96 -3.92 1.47 -16.54
C ARG A 96 -4.97 0.85 -17.47
N LYS A 97 -6.03 0.28 -16.89
CA LYS A 97 -7.18 -0.27 -17.61
C LYS A 97 -8.23 0.78 -17.97
N LYS A 98 -8.02 2.06 -17.66
CA LYS A 98 -8.97 3.17 -17.84
C LYS A 98 -10.33 2.91 -17.18
N GLN A 99 -10.30 2.30 -15.99
CA GLN A 99 -11.47 2.05 -15.16
C GLN A 99 -11.47 2.98 -13.94
N ASP A 100 -12.65 3.19 -13.36
CA ASP A 100 -12.80 4.05 -12.21
C ASP A 100 -12.06 3.53 -10.97
N LYS A 101 -11.61 4.47 -10.15
CA LYS A 101 -10.94 4.18 -8.88
C LYS A 101 -11.96 3.66 -7.88
N VAL A 102 -11.49 2.75 -7.04
CA VAL A 102 -12.30 2.04 -6.06
C VAL A 102 -11.88 2.46 -4.65
N GLN A 103 -12.77 2.29 -3.67
CA GLN A 103 -12.52 2.59 -2.27
C GLN A 103 -12.26 1.33 -1.43
N ILE A 104 -11.78 1.52 -0.19
CA ILE A 104 -11.44 0.41 0.71
C ILE A 104 -12.67 -0.45 1.03
N ALA A 105 -13.85 0.17 1.18
CA ALA A 105 -15.10 -0.50 1.51
C ALA A 105 -15.58 -1.48 0.42
N ASP A 106 -15.20 -1.23 -0.83
CA ASP A 106 -15.55 -2.07 -1.97
C ASP A 106 -14.69 -3.35 -2.01
N LEU A 107 -13.46 -3.26 -1.49
CA LEU A 107 -12.48 -4.34 -1.51
C LEU A 107 -12.46 -5.18 -0.23
N PHE A 108 -12.86 -4.59 0.90
CA PHE A 108 -12.80 -5.21 2.21
C PHE A 108 -14.08 -4.95 2.99
N ASP A 109 -14.53 -5.95 3.73
CA ASP A 109 -15.56 -5.75 4.74
C ASP A 109 -14.92 -5.01 5.92
N LEU A 110 -15.21 -3.71 6.00
CA LEU A 110 -14.89 -2.92 7.16
C LEU A 110 -15.90 -3.33 8.23
N ALA A 111 -15.51 -4.26 9.10
CA ALA A 111 -16.20 -4.41 10.36
C ALA A 111 -16.21 -3.02 11.00
N LYS A 112 -17.40 -2.38 11.07
CA LYS A 112 -17.60 -1.25 11.95
C LYS A 112 -17.14 -1.77 13.31
N LYS A 113 -16.04 -1.22 13.82
CA LYS A 113 -15.77 -1.37 15.25
C LYS A 113 -17.00 -0.77 15.92
N ALA A 114 -17.84 -1.62 16.50
CA ALA A 114 -18.84 -1.18 17.45
C ALA A 114 -18.06 -0.41 18.51
N GLU A 115 -18.39 0.88 18.60
CA GLU A 115 -18.00 1.73 19.71
C GLU A 115 -18.77 1.31 20.96
#